data_AF-A0A841MJV2-F1
#
_entry.id   AF-A0A841MJV2-F1
#
_cell.length_a   1.000
_cell.length_b   1.000
_cell.length_c   1.000
_cell.angle_alpha   90.00
_cell.angle_beta   90.00
_cell.angle_gamma   90.00
#
_symmetry.space_group_name_H-M   'P 1'
#
loop_
_entity.id
_entity.type
_entity.pdbx_description
1 polymer ?
#
loop_
_entity_poly.entity_id
_entity_poly.type
_entity_poly.pdbx_seq_one_letter_code
_entity_poly.pdbx_strand_id
1 'polypeptide(L)'
;MGKANEKVQDLNTIALLTFHVNYYLKGILNVFEGGELEIKDKFSFDMPEIKSEMDWLDLVNDFIHNSERFIDQVEKMDEKDLAQQFVKEEYGSYLRNIEAQIEHSYYHLGQISLIKKLIMQKH
;
A
#
# COMPACT_ATOMS: atom_id res chain seq x y z
N MET A 1 5.78 -4.49 22.44
CA MET A 1 4.82 -4.35 21.33
C MET A 1 4.90 -2.90 20.87
N GLY A 2 5.31 -2.65 19.62
CA GLY A 2 5.64 -1.30 19.15
C GLY A 2 4.39 -0.44 18.92
N LYS A 3 4.60 0.89 18.88
CA LYS A 3 3.55 1.90 18.57
C LYS A 3 2.79 1.60 17.26
N ALA A 4 3.36 0.79 16.37
CA ALA A 4 2.76 0.43 15.09
C ALA A 4 1.46 -0.40 15.23
N ASN A 5 1.38 -1.30 16.22
CA ASN A 5 0.20 -2.15 16.43
C ASN A 5 -0.75 -1.62 17.52
N GLU A 6 -0.49 -0.40 18.03
CA GLU A 6 -1.33 0.20 19.05
C GLU A 6 -2.66 0.69 18.46
N LYS A 7 -3.77 0.26 19.06
CA LYS A 7 -5.11 0.65 18.65
C LYS A 7 -5.53 1.95 19.34
N VAL A 8 -6.04 2.90 18.56
CA VAL A 8 -6.62 4.15 19.06
C VAL A 8 -8.11 4.16 18.75
N GLN A 9 -8.94 3.87 19.75
CA GLN A 9 -10.40 3.72 19.58
C GLN A 9 -10.70 2.78 18.40
N ASP A 10 -11.56 3.19 17.47
CA ASP A 10 -11.93 2.40 16.31
C ASP A 10 -11.02 2.60 15.09
N LEU A 11 -10.01 3.47 15.17
CA LEU A 11 -9.09 3.76 14.06
C LEU A 11 -8.21 2.55 13.70
N ASN A 12 -7.88 2.38 12.43
CA ASN A 12 -6.89 1.38 12.00
C ASN A 12 -5.54 1.63 12.69
N THR A 13 -4.78 0.56 12.93
CA THR A 13 -3.40 0.68 13.45
C THR A 13 -2.46 1.13 12.34
N ILE A 14 -1.30 1.68 12.69
CA ILE A 14 -0.28 2.05 11.70
C ILE A 14 0.14 0.80 10.90
N ALA A 15 0.34 -0.34 11.57
CA ALA A 15 0.68 -1.59 10.92
C ALA A 15 -0.38 -2.04 9.89
N LEU A 16 -1.65 -1.97 10.26
CA LEU A 16 -2.75 -2.35 9.37
C LEU A 16 -2.84 -1.43 8.14
N LEU A 17 -2.61 -0.12 8.31
CA LEU A 17 -2.58 0.82 7.19
C LEU A 17 -1.37 0.60 6.28
N THR A 18 -0.19 0.28 6.83
CA THR A 18 0.99 -0.08 6.03
C THR A 18 0.74 -1.35 5.21
N PHE A 19 0.16 -2.39 5.82
CA PHE A 19 -0.25 -3.60 5.12
C PHE A 19 -1.25 -3.30 4.01
N HIS A 20 -2.27 -2.49 4.31
CA HIS A 20 -3.31 -2.14 3.35
C HIS A 20 -2.74 -1.47 2.10
N VAL A 21 -1.88 -0.45 2.25
CA VAL A 21 -1.26 0.22 1.09
C VAL A 21 -0.39 -0.76 0.29
N ASN A 22 0.40 -1.59 0.98
CA ASN A 22 1.26 -2.59 0.35
C ASN A 22 0.46 -3.69 -0.38
N TYR A 23 -0.72 -4.05 0.12
CA TYR A 23 -1.60 -5.03 -0.52
C TYR A 23 -2.00 -4.59 -1.94
N TYR A 24 -2.43 -3.33 -2.11
CA TYR A 24 -2.74 -2.80 -3.44
C TYR A 24 -1.48 -2.66 -4.30
N LEU A 25 -0.38 -2.19 -3.72
CA LEU A 25 0.89 -2.04 -4.42
C LEU A 25 1.36 -3.38 -5.02
N LYS A 26 1.32 -4.46 -4.25
CA LYS A 26 1.65 -5.82 -4.71
C LYS A 26 0.79 -6.29 -5.87
N GLY A 27 -0.52 -6.06 -5.79
CA GLY A 27 -1.42 -6.50 -6.84
C GLY A 27 -1.25 -5.70 -8.14
N ILE A 28 -0.97 -4.40 -8.05
CA ILE A 28 -0.65 -3.57 -9.23
C ILE A 28 0.70 -4.01 -9.81
N LEU A 29 1.70 -4.24 -8.96
CA LEU A 29 3.01 -4.72 -9.38
C LEU A 29 2.93 -6.08 -10.11
N ASN A 30 2.07 -6.98 -9.65
CA ASN A 30 1.83 -8.25 -10.34
C ASN A 30 1.34 -8.05 -11.78
N VAL A 31 0.48 -7.05 -12.02
CA VAL A 31 0.03 -6.69 -13.37
C VAL A 31 1.17 -6.12 -14.21
N PHE A 32 2.01 -5.27 -13.62
CA PHE A 32 3.19 -4.71 -14.32
C PHE A 32 4.16 -5.81 -14.75
N GLU A 33 4.16 -6.94 -14.05
CA GLU A 33 5.00 -8.11 -14.34
C GLU A 33 4.32 -9.15 -15.25
N GLY A 34 3.15 -8.82 -15.80
CA GLY A 34 2.41 -9.65 -16.76
C GLY A 34 1.44 -10.65 -16.13
N GLY A 35 1.20 -10.56 -14.82
CA GLY A 35 0.20 -11.35 -14.10
C GLY A 35 -1.22 -10.75 -14.15
N GLU A 36 -2.18 -11.47 -13.57
CA GLU A 36 -3.57 -10.98 -13.44
C GLU A 36 -3.75 -10.01 -12.27
N LEU A 37 -4.78 -9.16 -12.35
CA LEU A 37 -5.19 -8.31 -11.22
C LEU A 37 -6.04 -9.11 -10.22
N GLU A 38 -5.41 -9.59 -9.16
CA GLU A 38 -6.05 -10.48 -8.17
C GLU A 38 -6.53 -9.79 -6.88
N ILE A 39 -6.34 -8.48 -6.78
CA ILE A 39 -6.74 -7.67 -5.62
C ILE A 39 -8.24 -7.82 -5.37
N LYS A 40 -8.61 -8.05 -4.10
CA LYS A 40 -10.00 -8.06 -3.64
C LYS A 40 -10.10 -7.28 -2.34
N ASP A 41 -10.93 -6.25 -2.31
CA ASP A 41 -11.10 -5.36 -1.15
C ASP A 41 -11.37 -6.10 0.17
N LYS A 42 -12.06 -7.24 0.12
CA LYS A 42 -12.31 -8.06 1.32
C LYS A 42 -11.05 -8.55 2.03
N PHE A 43 -9.90 -8.59 1.35
CA PHE A 43 -8.61 -9.02 1.88
C PHE A 43 -7.65 -7.86 2.14
N SER A 44 -8.01 -6.62 1.79
CA SER A 44 -7.09 -5.48 1.92
C SER A 44 -6.86 -5.04 3.37
N PHE A 45 -7.57 -5.65 4.32
CA PHE A 45 -7.35 -5.51 5.77
C PHE A 45 -7.11 -6.86 6.47
N ASP A 46 -6.89 -7.94 5.71
CA ASP A 46 -6.63 -9.29 6.24
C ASP A 46 -5.13 -9.46 6.56
N MET A 47 -4.65 -8.62 7.49
CA MET A 47 -3.24 -8.59 7.88
C MET A 47 -2.91 -9.72 8.87
N PRO A 48 -1.83 -10.50 8.64
CA PRO A 48 -1.30 -11.40 9.65
C PRO A 48 -1.00 -10.68 10.97
N GLU A 49 -1.21 -11.36 12.09
CA GLU A 49 -0.99 -10.76 13.41
C GLU A 49 0.49 -10.40 13.63
N ILE A 50 0.77 -9.13 13.96
CA ILE A 50 2.10 -8.64 14.34
C ILE A 50 2.36 -8.94 15.82
N LYS A 51 3.14 -10.00 16.08
CA LYS A 51 3.47 -10.52 17.42
C LYS A 51 4.83 -10.04 17.91
N SER A 52 5.72 -9.69 16.99
CA SER A 52 7.08 -9.28 17.29
C SER A 52 7.49 -7.99 16.58
N GLU A 53 8.61 -7.41 17.00
CA GLU A 53 9.24 -6.31 16.26
C GLU A 53 9.76 -6.77 14.90
N MET A 54 10.21 -8.03 14.79
CA MET A 54 10.63 -8.60 13.52
C MET A 54 9.47 -8.66 12.52
N ASP A 55 8.28 -9.09 12.94
CA ASP A 55 7.11 -9.15 12.05
C ASP A 55 6.76 -7.76 11.48
N TRP A 56 6.93 -6.72 12.29
CA TRP A 56 6.76 -5.34 11.86
C TRP A 56 7.84 -4.91 10.86
N LEU A 57 9.10 -5.22 11.13
CA LEU A 57 10.20 -4.92 10.22
C LEU A 57 10.07 -5.67 8.90
N ASP A 58 9.62 -6.92 8.90
CA ASP A 58 9.36 -7.70 7.70
C ASP A 58 8.27 -7.05 6.84
N LEU A 59 7.18 -6.58 7.45
CA LEU A 59 6.14 -5.83 6.73
C LEU A 59 6.68 -4.53 6.12
N VAL A 60 7.51 -3.78 6.85
CA VAL A 60 8.12 -2.53 6.36
C VAL A 60 9.09 -2.81 5.21
N ASN A 61 9.95 -3.82 5.36
CA ASN A 61 10.93 -4.19 4.35
C ASN A 61 10.24 -4.65 3.06
N ASP A 62 9.18 -5.46 3.18
CA ASP A 62 8.38 -5.88 2.05
C ASP A 62 7.68 -4.69 1.36
N PHE A 63 7.12 -3.75 2.12
CA PHE A 63 6.56 -2.52 1.56
C PHE A 63 7.61 -1.68 0.80
N ILE A 64 8.80 -1.50 1.39
CA ILE A 64 9.90 -0.75 0.75
C ILE A 64 10.34 -1.46 -0.54
N HIS A 65 10.57 -2.77 -0.47
CA HIS A 65 11.00 -3.56 -1.62
C HIS A 65 9.99 -3.51 -2.78
N ASN A 66 8.69 -3.60 -2.50
CA ASN A 66 7.66 -3.48 -3.54
C ASN A 66 7.56 -2.06 -4.08
N SER A 67 7.83 -1.04 -3.26
CA SER A 67 7.87 0.36 -3.69
C SER A 67 9.03 0.60 -4.66
N GLU A 68 10.22 0.06 -4.36
CA GLU A 68 11.38 0.11 -5.26
C GLU A 68 11.08 -0.57 -6.60
N ARG A 69 10.52 -1.78 -6.57
CA ARG A 69 10.11 -2.49 -7.80
C ARG A 69 9.07 -1.73 -8.59
N PHE A 70 8.09 -1.11 -7.93
CA PHE A 70 7.09 -0.29 -8.58
C PHE A 70 7.73 0.92 -9.28
N ILE A 71 8.67 1.61 -8.61
CA ILE A 71 9.43 2.72 -9.20
C ILE A 71 10.19 2.23 -10.45
N ASP A 72 10.91 1.11 -10.35
CA ASP A 72 11.68 0.53 -11.46
C ASP A 72 10.81 0.14 -12.66
N GLN A 73 9.55 -0.24 -12.44
CA GLN A 73 8.59 -0.55 -13.52
C GLN A 73 8.07 0.74 -14.15
N VAL A 74 7.65 1.71 -13.34
CA VAL A 74 7.13 3.00 -13.83
C VAL A 74 8.18 3.77 -14.61
N GLU A 75 9.45 3.76 -14.19
CA GLU A 75 10.54 4.45 -14.89
C GLU A 75 10.76 3.93 -16.33
N LYS A 76 10.37 2.69 -16.62
CA LYS A 76 10.54 2.06 -17.93
C LYS A 76 9.36 2.32 -18.88
N MET A 77 8.23 2.82 -18.38
CA MET A 77 7.03 3.06 -19.18
C MET A 77 7.16 4.33 -20.00
N ASP A 78 6.89 4.24 -21.30
CA ASP A 78 6.80 5.42 -22.16
C ASP A 78 5.38 6.04 -22.16
N GLU A 79 5.19 7.17 -22.85
CA GLU A 79 3.89 7.83 -22.93
C GLU A 79 2.78 6.94 -23.52
N LYS A 80 3.14 6.02 -24.43
CA LYS A 80 2.17 5.09 -25.03
C LYS A 80 1.78 4.03 -24.04
N ASP A 81 2.72 3.48 -23.29
CA ASP A 81 2.44 2.52 -22.22
C ASP A 81 1.53 3.16 -21.16
N LEU A 82 1.84 4.38 -20.72
CA LEU A 82 1.05 5.13 -19.74
C LEU A 82 -0.38 5.43 -20.20
N ALA A 83 -0.58 5.64 -21.50
CA ALA A 83 -1.89 5.91 -22.10
C ALA A 83 -2.75 4.67 -22.36
N GLN A 84 -2.16 3.46 -22.33
CA GLN A 84 -2.91 2.23 -22.54
C GLN A 84 -3.92 1.97 -21.43
N GLN A 85 -5.01 1.29 -21.77
CA GLN A 85 -5.93 0.72 -20.79
C GLN A 85 -5.17 -0.22 -19.85
N PHE A 86 -5.38 -0.08 -18.54
CA PHE A 86 -4.67 -0.88 -17.55
C PHE A 86 -5.04 -2.37 -17.61
N VAL A 87 -6.25 -2.73 -17.19
CA VAL A 87 -6.74 -4.13 -17.22
C VAL A 87 -8.17 -4.16 -17.75
N LYS A 88 -9.05 -3.39 -17.13
CA LYS A 88 -10.40 -3.13 -17.60
C LYS A 88 -10.58 -1.62 -17.81
N GLU A 89 -11.49 -1.26 -18.71
CA GLU A 89 -11.82 0.14 -19.00
C GLU A 89 -12.24 0.91 -17.73
N GLU A 90 -12.97 0.27 -16.82
CA GLU A 90 -13.39 0.85 -15.53
C GLU A 90 -12.24 1.23 -14.59
N TYR A 91 -11.04 0.68 -14.79
CA TYR A 91 -9.84 1.01 -14.00
C TYR A 91 -8.98 2.11 -14.64
N GLY A 92 -9.38 2.61 -15.82
CA GLY A 92 -8.67 3.66 -16.54
C GLY A 92 -7.38 3.19 -17.21
N SER A 93 -6.50 4.15 -17.49
CA SER A 93 -5.19 3.89 -18.07
C SER A 93 -4.15 3.47 -17.02
N TYR A 94 -2.99 2.98 -17.46
CA TYR A 94 -1.82 2.76 -16.58
C TYR A 94 -1.48 4.02 -15.79
N LEU A 95 -1.45 5.19 -16.44
CA LEU A 95 -1.21 6.48 -15.77
C LEU A 95 -2.23 6.72 -14.66
N ARG A 96 -3.53 6.59 -14.95
CA ARG A 96 -4.57 6.83 -13.95
C ARG A 96 -4.47 5.86 -12.77
N ASN A 97 -4.12 4.60 -13.03
CA ASN A 97 -3.94 3.60 -11.99
C ASN A 97 -2.74 3.93 -11.08
N ILE A 98 -1.60 4.35 -11.67
CA ILE A 98 -0.41 4.79 -10.93
C ILE A 98 -0.74 6.01 -10.06
N GLU A 99 -1.40 7.02 -10.63
CA GLU A 99 -1.84 8.21 -9.89
C GLU A 99 -2.76 7.83 -8.73
N ALA A 100 -3.73 6.94 -8.96
CA ALA A 100 -4.64 6.48 -7.92
C ALA A 100 -3.89 5.78 -6.77
N GLN A 101 -2.87 4.98 -7.07
CA GLN A 101 -2.04 4.34 -6.05
C GLN A 101 -1.21 5.37 -5.25
N ILE A 102 -0.70 6.41 -5.90
CA ILE A 102 0.02 7.51 -5.24
C ILE A 102 -0.94 8.30 -4.33
N GLU A 103 -2.11 8.70 -4.83
CA GLU A 103 -3.16 9.39 -4.09
C GLU A 103 -3.59 8.58 -2.86
N HIS A 104 -3.82 7.28 -3.03
CA HIS A 104 -4.18 6.35 -1.97
C HIS A 104 -3.08 6.25 -0.88
N SER A 105 -1.82 6.21 -1.30
CA SER A 105 -0.67 6.21 -0.39
C SER A 105 -0.60 7.50 0.45
N TYR A 106 -0.80 8.67 -0.16
CA TYR A 106 -0.84 9.95 0.55
C TYR A 106 -2.03 10.05 1.52
N TYR A 107 -3.20 9.54 1.12
CA TYR A 107 -4.37 9.48 1.99
C TYR A 107 -4.09 8.71 3.28
N HIS A 108 -3.51 7.52 3.18
CA HIS A 108 -3.17 6.70 4.35
C HIS A 108 -1.96 7.23 5.13
N LEU A 109 -0.99 7.88 4.49
CA LEU A 109 0.08 8.60 5.18
C LEU A 109 -0.48 9.70 6.10
N GLY A 110 -1.53 10.40 5.65
CA GLY A 110 -2.26 11.36 6.47
C GLY A 110 -2.86 10.72 7.71
N GLN A 111 -3.54 9.58 7.56
CA GLN A 111 -4.11 8.82 8.68
C GLN A 111 -3.02 8.35 9.66
N ILE A 112 -1.93 7.75 9.16
CA ILE A 112 -0.78 7.29 9.97
C ILE A 112 -0.19 8.45 10.77
N SER A 113 -0.04 9.63 10.15
CA SER A 113 0.50 10.82 10.80
C SER A 113 -0.36 11.28 11.98
N LEU A 114 -1.69 11.24 11.84
CA LEU A 114 -2.63 11.60 12.91
C LEU A 114 -2.63 10.56 14.03
N ILE A 115 -2.69 9.27 13.70
CA ILE A 115 -2.65 8.17 14.67
C ILE A 115 -1.35 8.24 15.50
N LYS A 116 -0.21 8.46 14.84
CA LYS A 116 1.08 8.63 15.53
C LYS A 116 1.06 9.78 16.53
N LYS A 117 0.48 10.93 16.18
CA LYS A 117 0.32 12.07 17.09
C LYS A 117 -0.56 11.72 18.29
N LEU A 118 -1.67 11.01 18.08
CA LEU A 118 -2.57 10.58 19.16
C LEU A 118 -1.90 9.59 20.13
N ILE A 119 -1.14 8.62 19.62
CA ILE A 119 -0.34 7.70 20.44
C ILE A 119 0.69 8.46 21.27
N MET A 120 1.36 9.45 20.65
CA MET A 120 2.34 10.29 21.35
C MET A 120 1.74 11.23 22.40
N GLN A 121 0.44 11.53 22.36
CA GLN A 121 -0.24 12.35 23.36
C GLN A 121 -0.80 11.55 24.55
N LYS A 122 -0.98 10.23 24.39
CA LYS A 122 -1.38 9.34 25.49
C LYS A 122 -0.27 9.10 26.52
N HIS A 123 0.97 9.46 26.18
CA HIS A 123 2.19 9.26 26.95
C HIS A 123 2.96 10.57 27.07
#